data_AF-A0A1J5QZX8-F1
#
_entry.id   AF-A0A1J5QZX8-F1
#
_cell.length_a   1.000
_cell.length_b   1.000
_cell.length_c   1.000
_cell.angle_alpha   90.00
_cell.angle_beta   90.00
_cell.angle_gamma   90.00
#
_symmetry.space_group_name_H-M   'P 1'
#
loop_
_entity.id
_entity.type
_entity.pdbx_description
1 polymer ?
#
loop_
_entity_poly.entity_id
_entity_poly.type
_entity_poly.pdbx_seq_one_letter_code
_entity_poly.pdbx_strand_id
1 'polypeptide(L)'
;MNKPSFFDLAEADRRIVLERAEALTGIRRHMLEKDVCVCWTLRQLFNLPDARAHFIFKGGTSLSKVWKVIHRFSEDIDVSMSREWLGFVAERDPESAASRKQRTRLLDDLGAACAEKLRDDVVPSLRRAFSSQLDQSGYGPLSAQVRPT
;
A
#
# COMPACT_ATOMS: atom_id res chain seq x y z
N MET A 1 9.07 22.78 8.25
CA MET A 1 7.78 22.97 8.95
C MET A 1 6.94 21.73 8.66
N ASN A 2 6.68 20.89 9.67
CA ASN A 2 5.87 19.68 9.48
C ASN A 2 4.41 20.13 9.28
N LYS A 3 3.85 19.92 8.08
CA LYS A 3 2.44 20.23 7.84
C LYS A 3 1.59 19.18 8.55
N PRO A 4 0.51 19.57 9.25
CA PRO A 4 -0.40 18.60 9.88
C PRO A 4 -0.95 17.65 8.81
N SER A 5 -1.13 16.39 9.20
CA SER A 5 -1.78 15.38 8.37
C SER A 5 -3.24 15.78 8.14
N PHE A 6 -3.82 15.39 7.01
CA PHE A 6 -5.26 15.53 6.77
C PHE A 6 -6.08 14.84 7.88
N PHE A 7 -5.56 13.73 8.41
CA PHE A 7 -6.20 12.97 9.49
C PHE A 7 -6.11 13.64 10.86
N ASP A 8 -5.25 14.66 11.03
CA ASP A 8 -5.14 15.44 12.26
C ASP A 8 -6.20 16.55 12.33
N LEU A 9 -6.87 16.84 11.21
CA LEU A 9 -7.90 17.88 11.12
C LEU A 9 -9.22 17.37 11.72
N ALA A 10 -9.99 18.26 12.35
CA ALA A 10 -11.36 17.96 12.75
C ALA A 10 -12.23 17.64 11.52
N GLU A 11 -13.30 16.85 11.71
CA GLU A 11 -14.18 16.43 10.59
C GLU A 11 -14.74 17.63 9.80
N ALA A 12 -15.12 18.70 10.49
CA ALA A 12 -15.59 19.93 9.85
C ALA A 12 -14.53 20.58 8.95
N ASP A 13 -13.27 20.60 9.40
CA ASP A 13 -12.15 21.16 8.64
C ASP A 13 -11.79 20.27 7.45
N ARG A 14 -11.79 18.94 7.63
CA ARG A 14 -11.62 17.98 6.53
C ARG A 14 -12.66 18.20 5.44
N ARG A 15 -13.93 18.37 5.82
CA ARG A 15 -15.01 18.67 4.88
C ARG A 15 -14.75 19.96 4.12
N ILE A 16 -14.37 21.05 4.79
CA ILE A 16 -14.06 22.34 4.15
C ILE A 16 -12.90 22.19 3.15
N VAL A 17 -11.83 21.49 3.51
CA VAL A 17 -10.68 21.26 2.62
C VAL A 17 -11.11 20.49 1.37
N LEU A 18 -11.90 19.44 1.52
CA LEU A 18 -12.37 18.64 0.39
C LEU A 18 -13.36 19.39 -0.51
N GLU A 19 -14.27 20.17 0.07
CA GLU A 19 -15.21 21.02 -0.68
C GLU A 19 -14.47 22.08 -1.52
N ARG A 20 -13.44 22.71 -0.93
CA ARG A 20 -12.58 23.65 -1.67
C ARG A 20 -11.82 22.94 -2.80
N ALA A 21 -11.28 21.76 -2.54
CA ALA A 21 -10.56 20.99 -3.55
C ALA A 21 -11.50 20.53 -4.69
N GLU A 22 -12.73 20.14 -4.38
CA GLU A 22 -13.76 19.83 -5.39
C GLU A 22 -14.07 21.04 -6.26
N ALA A 23 -14.27 22.23 -5.66
CA ALA A 23 -14.51 23.45 -6.41
C ALA A 23 -13.34 23.86 -7.32
N LEU A 24 -12.09 23.60 -6.90
CA LEU A 24 -10.87 23.94 -7.67
C LEU A 24 -10.55 22.95 -8.78
N THR A 25 -10.87 21.66 -8.58
CA THR A 25 -10.43 20.58 -9.48
C THR A 25 -11.56 19.97 -10.31
N GLY A 26 -12.82 20.17 -9.90
CA GLY A 26 -13.98 19.46 -10.43
C GLY A 26 -14.07 17.99 -10.01
N ILE A 27 -13.13 17.49 -9.20
CA ILE A 27 -13.12 16.11 -8.72
C ILE A 27 -14.06 16.01 -7.51
N ARG A 28 -15.02 15.08 -7.58
CA ARG A 28 -16.00 14.86 -6.51
C ARG A 28 -15.31 14.63 -5.16
N ARG A 29 -15.82 15.25 -4.09
CA ARG A 29 -15.27 15.14 -2.72
C ARG A 29 -14.94 13.71 -2.30
N HIS A 30 -15.84 12.76 -2.52
CA HIS A 30 -15.60 11.36 -2.12
C HIS A 30 -14.42 10.72 -2.85
N MET A 31 -14.11 11.13 -4.09
CA MET A 31 -12.93 10.65 -4.82
C MET A 31 -11.65 11.29 -4.26
N LEU A 32 -11.69 12.58 -3.93
CA LEU A 32 -10.57 13.28 -3.28
C LEU A 32 -10.23 12.67 -1.91
N GLU A 33 -11.24 12.34 -1.12
CA GLU A 33 -11.06 11.68 0.18
C GLU A 33 -10.40 10.31 0.03
N LYS A 34 -10.87 9.49 -0.91
CA LYS A 34 -10.22 8.21 -1.23
C LYS A 34 -8.79 8.40 -1.71
N ASP A 35 -8.52 9.43 -2.51
CA ASP A 35 -7.18 9.76 -3.00
C ASP A 35 -6.20 10.09 -1.88
N VAL A 36 -6.67 10.85 -0.88
CA VAL A 36 -5.92 11.15 0.35
C VAL A 36 -5.62 9.86 1.12
N CYS A 37 -6.61 8.99 1.30
CA CYS A 37 -6.43 7.70 1.97
C CYS A 37 -5.39 6.80 1.26
N VAL A 38 -5.44 6.72 -0.07
CA VAL A 38 -4.48 5.94 -0.87
C VAL A 38 -3.07 6.50 -0.72
N CYS A 39 -2.89 7.81 -0.92
CA CYS A 39 -1.57 8.44 -0.83
C CYS A 39 -0.98 8.35 0.57
N TRP A 40 -1.81 8.50 1.60
CA TRP A 40 -1.39 8.34 2.99
C TRP A 40 -1.04 6.88 3.31
N THR A 41 -1.83 5.91 2.86
CA THR A 41 -1.53 4.47 3.03
C THR A 41 -0.19 4.11 2.39
N LEU A 42 0.06 4.56 1.16
CA LEU A 42 1.34 4.39 0.48
C LEU A 42 2.48 5.00 1.30
N ARG A 43 2.29 6.21 1.85
CA ARG A 43 3.29 6.86 2.70
C ARG A 43 3.60 6.01 3.93
N GLN A 44 2.60 5.47 4.62
CA GLN A 44 2.83 4.62 5.78
C GLN A 44 3.55 3.32 5.40
N LEU A 45 3.12 2.66 4.32
CA LEU A 45 3.71 1.42 3.85
C LEU A 45 5.20 1.56 3.51
N PHE A 46 5.57 2.62 2.78
CA PHE A 46 6.96 2.88 2.39
C PHE A 46 7.79 3.56 3.50
N ASN A 47 7.19 3.87 4.65
CA ASN A 47 7.91 4.32 5.85
C ASN A 47 8.11 3.21 6.88
N LEU A 48 7.61 1.99 6.62
CA LEU A 48 7.87 0.86 7.50
C LEU A 48 9.39 0.56 7.50
N PRO A 49 10.01 0.46 8.70
CA PRO A 49 11.40 0.03 8.83
C PRO A 49 11.61 -1.33 8.16
N ASP A 50 12.75 -1.50 7.51
CA ASP A 50 13.20 -2.73 6.82
C ASP A 50 12.36 -3.18 5.61
N ALA A 51 11.04 -2.97 5.60
CA ALA A 51 10.16 -3.39 4.51
C ALA A 51 10.26 -2.49 3.27
N ARG A 52 10.59 -1.20 3.46
CA ARG A 52 10.68 -0.21 2.35
C ARG A 52 11.58 -0.65 1.21
N ALA A 53 12.76 -1.19 1.52
CA ALA A 53 13.74 -1.59 0.51
C ALA A 53 13.30 -2.81 -0.32
N HIS A 54 12.27 -3.50 0.16
CA HIS A 54 11.79 -4.76 -0.41
C HIS A 54 10.41 -4.64 -1.04
N PHE A 55 9.77 -3.47 -0.99
CA PHE A 55 8.51 -3.20 -1.68
C PHE A 55 8.73 -2.52 -3.03
N ILE A 56 7.99 -2.99 -4.03
CA ILE A 56 7.90 -2.37 -5.35
C ILE A 56 6.46 -1.97 -5.60
N PHE A 57 6.23 -0.66 -5.72
CA PHE A 57 4.91 -0.13 -6.08
C PHE A 57 4.66 -0.30 -7.57
N LYS A 58 3.54 -0.93 -7.93
CA LYS A 58 3.22 -1.29 -9.32
C LYS A 58 1.74 -1.01 -9.63
N GLY A 59 1.28 -1.51 -10.78
CA GLY A 59 -0.12 -1.49 -11.16
C GLY A 59 -0.64 -0.13 -11.60
N GLY A 60 -1.97 -0.02 -11.69
CA GLY A 60 -2.65 1.18 -12.22
C GLY A 60 -2.37 2.43 -11.40
N THR A 61 -2.25 2.27 -10.08
CA THR A 61 -1.99 3.40 -9.17
C THR A 61 -0.58 3.96 -9.34
N SER A 62 0.42 3.13 -9.65
CA SER A 62 1.76 3.63 -10.02
C SER A 62 1.73 4.42 -11.35
N LEU A 63 0.94 3.97 -12.33
CA LEU A 63 0.80 4.64 -13.62
C LEU A 63 0.08 6.00 -13.50
N SER A 64 -0.87 6.14 -12.59
CA SER A 64 -1.57 7.41 -12.35
C SER A 64 -0.77 8.35 -11.43
N LYS A 65 -0.14 7.83 -10.37
CA LYS A 65 0.51 8.64 -9.32
C LYS A 65 1.94 9.03 -9.61
N VAL A 66 2.73 8.12 -10.19
CA VAL A 66 4.15 8.36 -10.45
C VAL A 66 4.32 8.84 -11.89
N TRP A 67 3.79 8.06 -12.83
CA TRP A 67 4.01 8.30 -14.26
C TRP A 67 3.01 9.28 -14.89
N LYS A 68 1.85 9.50 -14.24
CA LYS A 68 0.75 10.35 -14.75
C LYS A 68 0.29 9.98 -16.17
N VAL A 69 0.46 8.72 -16.56
CA VAL A 69 0.14 8.21 -17.91
C VAL A 69 -1.35 7.93 -18.06
N ILE A 70 -2.06 7.69 -16.95
CA ILE A 70 -3.51 7.51 -16.93
C ILE A 70 -4.16 8.51 -15.98
N HIS A 71 -5.30 9.08 -16.42
CA HIS A 71 -6.09 10.04 -15.65
C HIS A 71 -7.39 9.40 -15.13
N ARG A 72 -7.27 8.23 -14.49
CA ARG A 72 -8.38 7.59 -13.77
C ARG A 72 -8.05 7.45 -12.30
N PHE A 73 -9.08 7.53 -11.46
CA PHE A 73 -8.95 7.19 -10.05
C PHE A 73 -8.65 5.70 -9.90
N SER A 74 -7.71 5.35 -9.04
CA SER A 74 -7.31 3.98 -8.74
C SER A 74 -7.20 3.85 -7.24
N GLU A 75 -8.15 3.12 -6.64
CA GLU A 75 -8.25 2.94 -5.19
C GLU A 75 -7.30 1.86 -4.69
N ASP A 76 -7.01 0.86 -5.52
CA ASP A 76 -6.20 -0.29 -5.15
C ASP A 76 -4.72 0.08 -5.01
N ILE A 77 -4.02 -0.57 -4.09
CA ILE A 77 -2.57 -0.42 -3.92
C ILE A 77 -1.91 -1.75 -4.25
N ASP A 78 -1.33 -1.82 -5.44
CA ASP A 78 -0.59 -3.00 -5.91
C ASP A 78 0.89 -2.90 -5.49
N VAL A 79 1.34 -3.84 -4.65
CA VAL A 79 2.72 -3.87 -4.17
C VAL A 79 3.27 -5.28 -4.31
N SER A 80 4.47 -5.40 -4.87
CA SER A 80 5.24 -6.64 -4.89
C SER A 80 6.33 -6.61 -3.82
N MET A 81 6.67 -7.79 -3.30
CA MET A 81 7.75 -7.99 -2.34
C MET A 81 8.96 -8.63 -3.04
N SER A 82 10.17 -8.22 -2.66
CA SER A 82 11.38 -8.81 -3.22
C SER A 82 11.51 -10.28 -2.81
N ARG A 83 11.90 -11.13 -3.76
CA ARG A 83 12.14 -12.55 -3.52
C ARG A 83 13.28 -12.78 -2.54
N GLU A 84 14.29 -11.90 -2.60
CA GLU A 84 15.43 -11.90 -1.68
C GLU A 84 14.99 -11.74 -0.22
N TRP A 85 14.07 -10.81 0.06
CA TRP A 85 13.57 -10.61 1.42
C TRP A 85 12.78 -11.81 1.96
N LEU A 86 12.21 -12.60 1.05
CA LEU A 86 11.54 -13.86 1.35
C LEU A 86 12.49 -15.06 1.40
N GLY A 87 13.79 -14.86 1.16
CA GLY A 87 14.80 -15.92 1.16
C GLY A 87 14.79 -16.81 -0.09
N PHE A 88 14.24 -16.33 -1.21
CA PHE A 88 14.20 -17.01 -2.51
C PHE A 88 15.30 -16.45 -3.42
N VAL A 89 16.52 -16.89 -3.16
CA VAL A 89 17.74 -16.56 -3.91
C VAL A 89 18.47 -17.84 -4.32
N ALA A 90 19.33 -17.75 -5.33
CA ALA A 90 20.13 -18.87 -5.84
C ALA A 90 19.25 -20.11 -6.18
N GLU A 91 19.54 -21.27 -5.58
CA GLU A 91 18.81 -22.53 -5.80
C GLU A 91 17.32 -22.49 -5.41
N ARG A 92 16.93 -21.52 -4.56
CA ARG A 92 15.53 -21.29 -4.20
C ARG A 92 14.83 -20.29 -5.13
N ASP A 93 15.54 -19.61 -6.02
CA ASP A 93 14.91 -18.68 -6.96
C ASP A 93 14.10 -19.48 -8.00
N PRO A 94 12.78 -19.24 -8.15
CA PRO A 94 11.98 -19.86 -9.20
C PRO A 94 12.55 -19.69 -10.62
N GLU A 95 13.33 -18.62 -10.88
CA GLU A 95 13.96 -18.40 -12.18
C GLU A 95 15.14 -19.34 -12.47
N SER A 96 15.76 -19.91 -11.43
CA SER A 96 16.87 -20.86 -11.54
C SER A 96 16.40 -22.32 -11.67
N ALA A 97 15.09 -22.56 -11.68
CA ALA A 97 14.52 -23.91 -11.67
C ALA A 97 14.83 -24.71 -12.95
N ALA A 98 15.35 -25.92 -12.80
CA ALA A 98 15.72 -26.79 -13.92
C ALA A 98 14.52 -27.43 -14.64
N SER A 99 13.31 -27.36 -14.05
CA SER A 99 12.10 -27.92 -14.64
C SER A 99 10.85 -27.10 -14.31
N ARG A 100 9.81 -27.23 -15.15
CA ARG A 100 8.50 -26.61 -14.89
C ARG A 100 7.91 -27.05 -13.55
N LYS A 101 8.03 -28.34 -13.19
CA LYS A 101 7.52 -28.88 -11.93
C LYS A 101 8.23 -28.27 -10.72
N GLN A 102 9.56 -28.16 -10.77
CA GLN A 102 10.34 -27.50 -9.73
C GLN A 102 9.97 -26.02 -9.61
N ARG A 103 9.83 -25.32 -10.75
CA ARG A 103 9.44 -23.91 -10.77
C ARG A 103 8.07 -23.68 -10.12
N THR A 104 7.07 -24.48 -10.47
CA THR A 104 5.73 -24.39 -9.86
C THR A 104 5.81 -24.55 -8.35
N ARG A 105 6.51 -25.59 -7.86
CA ARG A 105 6.71 -25.79 -6.42
C ARG A 105 7.38 -24.60 -5.74
N LEU A 106 8.45 -24.04 -6.34
CA LEU A 106 9.13 -22.86 -5.79
C LEU A 106 8.24 -21.62 -5.76
N LEU A 107 7.35 -21.45 -6.76
CA LEU A 107 6.36 -20.36 -6.76
C LEU A 107 5.31 -20.55 -5.67
N ASP A 108 4.84 -21.77 -5.44
CA ASP A 108 3.91 -22.08 -4.35
C ASP A 108 4.55 -21.80 -2.98
N ASP A 109 5.80 -22.26 -2.79
CA ASP A 109 6.59 -22.00 -1.57
C ASP A 109 6.83 -20.49 -1.38
N LEU A 110 7.11 -19.74 -2.46
CA LEU A 110 7.27 -18.28 -2.45
C LEU A 110 5.98 -17.58 -2.04
N GLY A 111 4.83 -18.03 -2.56
CA GLY A 111 3.52 -17.52 -2.18
C GLY A 111 3.23 -17.73 -0.70
N ALA A 112 3.53 -18.92 -0.17
CA ALA A 112 3.38 -19.23 1.25
C ALA A 112 4.27 -18.35 2.14
N ALA A 113 5.55 -18.21 1.80
CA ALA A 113 6.49 -17.36 2.53
C ALA A 113 6.07 -15.87 2.48
N CYS A 114 5.57 -15.40 1.35
CA CYS A 114 5.01 -14.06 1.20
C CYS A 114 3.83 -13.84 2.16
N ALA A 115 2.88 -14.77 2.19
CA ALA A 115 1.71 -14.70 3.07
C ALA A 115 2.09 -14.71 4.56
N GLU A 116 3.09 -15.51 4.94
CA GLU A 116 3.64 -15.54 6.29
C GLU A 116 4.29 -14.21 6.67
N LYS A 117 5.22 -13.70 5.84
CA LYS A 117 5.87 -12.40 6.04
C LYS A 117 4.87 -11.25 6.15
N LEU A 118 3.81 -11.28 5.33
CA LEU A 118 2.74 -10.30 5.38
C LEU A 118 1.97 -10.36 6.69
N ARG A 119 1.59 -11.56 7.14
CA ARG A 119 0.82 -11.78 8.36
C ARG A 119 1.59 -11.39 9.62
N ASP A 120 2.87 -11.74 9.66
CA ASP A 120 3.64 -11.74 10.91
C ASP A 120 4.46 -10.45 11.07
N ASP A 121 4.88 -9.82 9.96
CA ASP A 121 5.70 -8.61 10.00
C ASP A 121 4.97 -7.37 9.47
N VAL A 122 4.47 -7.44 8.24
CA VAL A 122 3.98 -6.25 7.51
C VAL A 122 2.66 -5.73 8.09
N VAL A 123 1.65 -6.60 8.19
CA VAL A 123 0.31 -6.22 8.67
C VAL A 123 0.37 -5.70 10.11
N PRO A 124 1.08 -6.34 11.06
CA PRO A 124 1.21 -5.80 12.42
C PRO A 124 1.90 -4.44 12.44
N SER A 125 2.94 -4.24 11.63
CA SER A 125 3.67 -2.97 11.55
C SER A 125 2.80 -1.85 10.95
N LEU A 126 2.05 -2.14 9.89
CA LEU A 126 1.06 -1.21 9.34
C LEU A 126 -0.02 -0.85 10.35
N ARG A 127 -0.59 -1.84 11.04
CA ARG A 127 -1.61 -1.59 12.06
C ARG A 127 -1.09 -0.65 13.15
N ARG A 128 0.13 -0.85 13.65
CA ARG A 128 0.76 0.08 14.62
C ARG A 128 0.91 1.48 14.05
N ALA A 129 1.41 1.62 12.83
CA ALA A 129 1.56 2.92 12.18
C ALA A 129 0.21 3.64 12.02
N PHE A 130 -0.86 2.89 11.69
CA PHE A 130 -2.17 3.45 11.44
C PHE A 130 -2.87 3.83 12.74
N SER A 131 -2.88 2.95 13.75
CA SER A 131 -3.48 3.25 15.06
C SER A 131 -2.89 4.52 15.68
N SER A 132 -1.59 4.78 15.46
CA SER A 132 -0.95 6.00 15.95
C SER A 132 -1.53 7.31 15.38
N GLN A 133 -2.23 7.26 14.24
CA GLN A 133 -2.78 8.44 13.55
C GLN A 133 -4.29 8.40 13.34
N LEU A 134 -4.87 7.23 13.08
CA LEU A 134 -6.28 7.09 12.71
C LEU A 134 -7.22 6.94 13.90
N ASP A 135 -6.77 6.35 15.01
CA ASP A 135 -7.64 6.08 16.17
C ASP A 135 -8.19 7.39 16.79
N GLN A 136 -7.55 8.53 16.51
CA GLN A 136 -7.97 9.87 16.96
C GLN A 136 -8.73 10.66 15.88
N SER A 137 -8.80 10.14 14.65
CA SER A 137 -9.29 10.86 13.46
C SER A 137 -10.78 10.64 13.15
N GLY A 138 -11.41 9.66 13.80
CA GLY A 138 -12.79 9.24 13.52
C GLY A 138 -12.94 8.23 12.37
N TYR A 139 -11.84 7.87 11.70
CA TYR A 139 -11.81 6.71 10.79
C TYR A 139 -11.73 5.43 11.64
N GLY A 140 -12.66 4.50 11.43
CA GLY A 140 -12.70 3.22 12.16
C GLY A 140 -11.49 2.33 11.92
N PRO A 141 -11.37 1.20 12.63
CA PRO A 141 -10.21 0.31 12.50
C PRO A 141 -10.07 -0.18 11.05
N LEU A 142 -8.81 -0.25 10.59
CA LEU A 142 -8.48 -0.77 9.26
C LEU A 142 -9.11 -2.15 9.01
N SER A 143 -9.93 -2.23 7.96
CA SER A 143 -10.29 -3.48 7.30
C SER A 143 -9.39 -3.71 6.08
N ALA A 144 -8.08 -3.86 6.29
CA ALA A 144 -7.17 -4.22 5.21
C ALA A 144 -7.35 -5.70 4.84
N GLN A 145 -7.83 -5.98 3.62
CA GLN A 145 -7.84 -7.32 3.04
C GLN A 145 -6.60 -7.49 2.17
N VAL A 146 -5.65 -8.29 2.62
CA VAL A 146 -4.52 -8.70 1.78
C VAL A 146 -5.01 -9.81 0.86
N ARG A 147 -4.98 -9.55 -0.45
CA ARG A 147 -5.33 -10.54 -1.47
C ARG A 147 -4.06 -10.92 -2.22
N PRO A 148 -3.55 -12.17 -2.09
CA PRO A 148 -2.48 -12.63 -2.96
C PRO A 148 -2.99 -12.62 -4.41
N THR A 149 -2.18 -12.08 -5.32
CA THR A 149 -2.42 -12.02 -6.77
C THR A 149 -1.37 -12.80 -7.51
#